data_AF-A0A1G6QZE1-F1
#
_entry.id   AF-A0A1G6QZE1-F1
#
_cell.length_a   1.000
_cell.length_b   1.000
_cell.length_c   1.000
_cell.angle_alpha   90.00
_cell.angle_beta   90.00
_cell.angle_gamma   90.00
#
_symmetry.space_group_name_H-M   'P 1'
#
loop_
_entity.id
_entity.type
_entity.pdbx_description
1 polymer ?
#
loop_
_entity_poly.entity_id
_entity_poly.type
_entity_poly.pdbx_seq_one_letter_code
_entity_poly.pdbx_strand_id
1 'polypeptide(L)'
;MGILEIVSTVFGGMLFPFLILMVWGKGVEERGIFGGLVMGGFIVGTSWLANHGGSPLIVQGQGAPWIDMAWAASIGIMTHGIITGGDFKKSVPTLIFAIIGGIIGGFVLFAAA
;
A
#
# COMPACT_ATOMS: atom_id res chain seq x y z
N MET A 1 -16.96 6.88 -15.16
CA MET A 1 -15.50 6.79 -15.25
C MET A 1 -15.13 6.58 -16.72
N GLY A 2 -14.39 7.50 -17.31
CA GLY A 2 -13.88 7.41 -18.68
C GLY A 2 -12.68 6.47 -18.79
N ILE A 3 -12.27 6.15 -20.02
CA ILE A 3 -11.13 5.24 -20.26
C ILE A 3 -9.82 5.76 -19.66
N LEU A 4 -9.56 7.07 -19.75
CA LEU A 4 -8.35 7.68 -19.17
C LEU A 4 -8.33 7.56 -17.64
N GLU A 5 -9.48 7.72 -16.99
CA GLU A 5 -9.65 7.59 -15.55
C GLU A 5 -9.42 6.15 -15.08
N ILE A 6 -9.90 5.16 -15.84
CA ILE A 6 -9.64 3.74 -15.60
C ILE A 6 -8.14 3.46 -15.69
N VAL A 7 -7.48 3.89 -16.77
CA VAL A 7 -6.05 3.67 -16.98
C VAL A 7 -5.22 4.33 -15.88
N SER A 8 -5.54 5.58 -15.55
CA SER A 8 -4.90 6.33 -14.47
C SER A 8 -5.04 5.61 -13.13
N THR A 9 -6.25 5.12 -12.81
CA THR A 9 -6.51 4.40 -11.56
C THR A 9 -5.73 3.08 -11.48
N VAL A 10 -5.67 2.33 -12.58
CA VAL A 10 -4.87 1.10 -12.65
C VAL A 10 -3.39 1.41 -12.44
N PHE A 11 -2.87 2.47 -13.07
CA PHE A 11 -1.48 2.90 -12.90
C PHE A 11 -1.19 3.32 -11.45
N GLY A 12 -2.04 4.16 -10.85
CA GLY A 12 -1.92 4.57 -9.45
C GLY A 12 -1.97 3.40 -8.47
N GLY A 13 -2.85 2.43 -8.74
CA GLY A 13 -2.94 1.18 -7.98
C GLY A 13 -1.66 0.34 -8.10
N MET A 14 -1.01 0.27 -9.26
CA MET A 14 0.25 -0.48 -9.42
C MET A 14 1.46 0.24 -8.83
N LEU A 15 1.45 1.58 -8.80
CA LEU A 15 2.59 2.39 -8.35
C LEU A 15 3.03 2.02 -6.93
N PHE A 16 2.08 1.95 -6.00
CA PHE A 16 2.38 1.72 -4.59
C PHE A 16 3.01 0.35 -4.30
N PRO A 17 2.42 -0.81 -4.68
CA PRO A 17 3.07 -2.11 -4.52
C PRO A 17 4.40 -2.21 -5.28
N PHE A 18 4.51 -1.58 -6.46
CA PHE A 18 5.75 -1.55 -7.22
C PHE A 18 6.89 -0.90 -6.42
N LEU A 19 6.66 0.26 -5.82
CA LEU A 19 7.68 0.93 -5.00
C LEU A 19 8.05 0.08 -3.77
N ILE A 20 7.07 -0.55 -3.10
CA ILE A 20 7.36 -1.44 -1.96
C ILE A 20 8.33 -2.55 -2.38
N LEU A 21 8.02 -3.24 -3.48
CA LEU A 21 8.82 -4.37 -3.98
C LEU A 21 10.23 -3.94 -4.44
N MET A 22 10.37 -2.74 -4.99
CA MET A 22 11.63 -2.28 -5.60
C MET A 22 12.63 -1.66 -4.61
N VAL A 23 12.14 -0.97 -3.58
CA VAL A 23 13.02 -0.15 -2.72
C VAL A 23 12.93 -0.46 -1.23
N TRP A 24 11.82 -0.97 -0.69
CA TRP A 24 11.68 -1.16 0.75
C TRP A 24 12.73 -2.14 1.28
N GLY A 25 12.84 -3.33 0.67
CA GLY A 25 13.77 -4.37 1.07
C GLY A 25 15.22 -3.88 1.15
N LYS A 26 15.65 -3.12 0.13
CA LYS A 26 17.00 -2.53 0.07
C LYS A 26 17.26 -1.56 1.22
N GLY A 27 16.29 -0.70 1.54
CA GLY A 27 16.43 0.22 2.67
C GLY A 27 16.59 -0.52 4.01
N VAL A 28 15.84 -1.61 4.19
CA VAL A 28 15.96 -2.47 5.38
C VAL A 28 17.31 -3.19 5.43
N GLU A 29 17.80 -3.70 4.30
CA GLU A 29 19.11 -4.36 4.22
C GLU A 29 20.25 -3.41 4.59
N GLU A 30 20.20 -2.16 4.14
CA GLU A 30 21.26 -1.18 4.39
C GLU A 30 21.25 -0.60 5.81
N ARG A 31 20.08 -0.38 6.40
CA ARG A 31 19.93 0.42 7.64
C ARG A 31 19.03 -0.24 8.70
N GLY A 32 18.70 -1.52 8.53
CA GLY A 32 17.84 -2.27 9.45
C GLY A 32 16.46 -1.63 9.62
N ILE A 33 15.96 -1.64 10.86
CA ILE A 33 14.64 -1.08 11.19
C ILE A 33 14.51 0.41 10.82
N PHE A 34 15.59 1.19 10.98
CA PHE A 34 15.56 2.61 10.65
C PHE A 34 15.36 2.83 9.16
N GLY A 35 16.04 2.05 8.32
CA GLY A 35 15.83 2.06 6.88
C GLY A 35 14.41 1.69 6.49
N GLY A 36 13.85 0.66 7.15
CA GLY A 36 12.45 0.27 6.96
C GLY A 36 11.46 1.39 7.30
N LEU A 37 11.68 2.11 8.41
CA LEU A 37 10.81 3.23 8.81
C LEU A 37 10.89 4.41 7.83
N VAL A 38 12.09 4.78 7.41
CA VAL A 38 12.30 5.86 6.43
C VAL A 38 11.68 5.49 5.09
N MET A 39 11.91 4.26 4.60
CA MET A 39 11.29 3.77 3.36
C MET A 39 9.77 3.70 3.48
N GLY A 40 9.23 3.24 4.61
CA GLY A 40 7.79 3.21 4.85
C GLY A 40 7.17 4.60 4.72
N GLY A 41 7.74 5.60 5.41
CA GLY A 41 7.26 6.99 5.31
C GLY A 41 7.38 7.56 3.90
N PHE A 42 8.53 7.36 3.25
CA PHE A 42 8.77 7.85 1.89
C PHE A 42 7.83 7.22 0.87
N ILE A 43 7.75 5.89 0.82
CA ILE A 43 6.93 5.15 -0.17
C ILE A 43 5.44 5.44 0.04
N VAL A 44 4.96 5.35 1.29
CA VAL A 44 3.54 5.60 1.59
C VAL A 44 3.18 7.06 1.29
N GLY A 45 3.97 8.02 1.78
CA GLY A 45 3.69 9.45 1.60
C GLY A 45 3.74 9.91 0.15
N THR A 46 4.76 9.47 -0.62
CA THR A 46 4.87 9.81 -2.05
C THR A 46 3.76 9.18 -2.86
N SER A 47 3.45 7.89 -2.61
CA SER A 47 2.37 7.20 -3.32
C SER A 47 1.00 7.80 -3.01
N TRP A 48 0.77 8.21 -1.76
CA TRP A 48 -0.46 8.87 -1.35
C TRP A 48 -0.63 10.22 -2.05
N LEU A 49 0.43 11.02 -2.13
CA LEU A 49 0.39 12.31 -2.84
C LEU A 49 0.09 12.11 -4.32
N ALA A 50 0.69 11.11 -4.96
CA ALA A 50 0.43 10.79 -6.36
C ALA A 50 -1.00 10.26 -6.59
N ASN A 51 -1.49 9.41 -5.69
CA ASN A 51 -2.79 8.76 -5.86
C ASN A 51 -3.98 9.61 -5.44
N HIS A 52 -3.81 10.56 -4.51
CA HIS A 52 -4.91 11.31 -3.92
C HIS A 52 -4.70 12.83 -3.87
N GLY A 53 -3.48 13.31 -4.05
CA GLY A 53 -3.17 14.74 -4.01
C GLY A 53 -3.46 15.45 -5.33
N GLY A 54 -4.05 16.65 -5.26
CA GLY A 54 -4.16 17.58 -6.39
C GLY A 54 -4.90 17.01 -7.61
N SER A 55 -4.14 16.47 -8.56
CA SER A 55 -4.62 15.76 -9.76
C SER A 55 -4.42 14.25 -9.57
N PRO A 56 -5.33 13.56 -8.86
CA PRO A 56 -5.10 12.21 -8.36
C PRO A 56 -5.03 11.17 -9.48
N LEU A 57 -4.10 10.23 -9.36
CA LEU A 57 -4.06 9.06 -10.25
C LEU A 57 -5.26 8.14 -10.03
N ILE A 58 -5.66 7.92 -8.77
CA ILE A 58 -6.80 7.08 -8.42
C ILE A 58 -8.06 7.95 -8.33
N VAL A 59 -9.05 7.63 -9.15
CA VAL A 59 -10.34 8.31 -9.12
C VAL A 59 -11.15 7.84 -7.91
N GLN A 60 -11.54 8.78 -7.05
CA GLN A 60 -12.37 8.52 -5.88
C GLN A 60 -13.62 9.40 -5.84
N GLY A 61 -14.68 8.84 -5.27
CA GLY A 61 -15.90 9.58 -4.97
C GLY A 61 -15.72 10.52 -3.77
N GLN A 62 -16.63 11.48 -3.64
CA GLN A 62 -16.71 12.34 -2.45
C GLN A 62 -16.96 11.49 -1.20
N GLY A 63 -16.14 11.69 -0.16
CA GLY A 63 -16.23 10.94 1.09
C GLY A 63 -15.86 9.46 1.00
N ALA A 64 -15.20 9.03 -0.09
CA ALA A 64 -14.72 7.66 -0.20
C ALA A 64 -13.70 7.33 0.91
N PRO A 65 -13.69 6.11 1.47
CA PRO A 65 -12.64 5.67 2.38
C PRO A 65 -11.36 5.37 1.58
N TRP A 66 -10.23 6.01 1.90
CA TRP A 66 -8.97 5.92 1.14
C TRP A 66 -8.19 4.62 1.46
N ILE A 67 -8.89 3.49 1.34
CA ILE A 67 -8.39 2.13 1.66
C ILE A 67 -7.81 1.42 0.43
N ASP A 68 -7.99 1.99 -0.75
CA ASP A 68 -7.59 1.47 -2.06
C ASP A 68 -6.08 1.19 -2.14
N MET A 69 -5.24 2.06 -1.60
CA MET A 69 -3.78 1.81 -1.56
C MET A 69 -3.43 0.61 -0.67
N ALA A 70 -4.15 0.37 0.43
CA ALA A 70 -3.92 -0.80 1.27
C ALA A 70 -4.27 -2.10 0.51
N TRP A 71 -5.38 -2.09 -0.24
CA TRP A 71 -5.75 -3.21 -1.12
C TRP A 71 -4.75 -3.41 -2.24
N ALA A 72 -4.29 -2.32 -2.87
CA ALA A 72 -3.29 -2.37 -3.93
C ALA A 72 -1.97 -2.98 -3.45
N ALA A 73 -1.47 -2.56 -2.29
CA ALA A 73 -0.28 -3.15 -1.68
C ALA A 73 -0.47 -4.63 -1.35
N SER A 74 -1.59 -4.99 -0.70
CA SER A 74 -1.91 -6.37 -0.34
C SER A 74 -1.92 -7.28 -1.56
N ILE A 75 -2.71 -6.92 -2.58
CA ILE A 75 -2.84 -7.70 -3.82
C ILE A 75 -1.52 -7.74 -4.57
N GLY A 76 -0.84 -6.60 -4.75
CA GLY A 76 0.40 -6.53 -5.53
C GLY A 76 1.53 -7.35 -4.91
N ILE A 77 1.74 -7.23 -3.60
CA ILE A 77 2.79 -7.98 -2.89
C ILE A 77 2.46 -9.47 -2.84
N MET A 78 1.20 -9.84 -2.57
CA MET A 78 0.79 -11.24 -2.58
C MET A 78 0.92 -11.87 -3.96
N THR A 79 0.49 -11.16 -5.01
CA THR A 79 0.59 -11.61 -6.40
C THR A 79 2.05 -11.84 -6.78
N HIS A 80 2.92 -10.87 -6.50
CA HIS A 80 4.35 -11.02 -6.70
C HIS A 80 4.89 -12.24 -5.95
N GLY A 81 4.60 -12.36 -4.65
CA GLY A 81 5.05 -13.48 -3.82
C GLY A 81 4.64 -14.83 -4.39
N ILE A 82 3.38 -15.01 -4.78
CA ILE A 82 2.87 -16.25 -5.37
C ILE A 82 3.59 -16.56 -6.70
N ILE A 83 3.72 -15.57 -7.59
CA ILE A 83 4.37 -15.74 -8.89
C ILE A 83 5.86 -16.10 -8.73
N THR A 84 6.53 -15.56 -7.72
CA THR A 84 7.94 -15.85 -7.44
C THR A 84 8.16 -17.09 -6.56
N GLY A 85 7.12 -17.92 -6.34
CA GLY A 85 7.23 -19.20 -5.62
C GLY A 85 7.17 -19.09 -4.09
N GLY A 86 6.63 -17.99 -3.56
CA GLY A 86 6.39 -17.79 -2.14
C GLY A 86 5.31 -18.71 -1.57
N ASP A 87 5.41 -19.01 -0.28
CA ASP A 87 4.45 -19.86 0.42
C ASP A 87 3.35 -19.01 1.08
N PHE A 88 2.15 -19.07 0.52
CA PHE A 88 1.00 -18.35 1.06
C PHE A 88 0.69 -18.74 2.52
N LYS A 89 0.82 -20.03 2.89
CA LYS A 89 0.50 -20.49 4.24
C LYS A 89 1.43 -19.89 5.28
N LYS A 90 2.71 -19.68 4.94
CA LYS A 90 3.67 -18.99 5.81
C LYS A 90 3.35 -17.51 6.01
N SER A 91 2.61 -16.91 5.07
CA SER A 91 2.23 -15.49 5.12
C SER A 91 0.95 -15.24 5.93
N VAL A 92 0.16 -16.28 6.21
CA VAL A 92 -1.14 -16.17 6.92
C VAL A 92 -1.00 -15.48 8.29
N PRO A 93 -0.02 -15.82 9.17
CA PRO A 93 0.11 -15.12 10.44
C PRO A 93 0.33 -13.61 10.25
N THR A 94 1.19 -13.21 9.32
CA THR A 94 1.44 -11.80 9.00
C THR A 94 0.17 -11.10 8.51
N LEU A 95 -0.62 -11.77 7.66
CA LEU A 95 -1.90 -11.22 7.18
C LEU A 95 -2.89 -11.00 8.32
N ILE A 96 -3.00 -11.94 9.27
CA ILE A 96 -3.87 -11.81 10.45
C ILE A 96 -3.44 -10.60 11.29
N PHE A 97 -2.14 -10.47 11.59
CA PHE A 97 -1.64 -9.33 12.38
C PHE A 97 -1.80 -8.00 11.63
N ALA A 98 -1.66 -7.99 10.30
CA ALA A 98 -1.91 -6.79 9.50
C ALA A 98 -3.38 -6.36 9.56
N ILE A 99 -4.33 -7.31 9.50
CA ILE A 99 -5.76 -7.04 9.64
C ILE A 99 -6.07 -6.51 11.05
N ILE A 100 -5.56 -7.17 12.10
CA ILE A 100 -5.75 -6.72 13.49
C ILE A 100 -5.18 -5.31 13.68
N GLY A 101 -3.97 -5.06 13.20
CA GLY A 101 -3.33 -3.74 13.26
C GLY A 101 -4.12 -2.68 12.52
N GLY A 102 -4.66 -3.00 11.34
CA GLY A 102 -5.52 -2.11 10.56
C GLY A 102 -6.82 -1.76 11.30
N ILE A 103 -7.48 -2.75 11.91
CA ILE A 103 -8.70 -2.54 12.72
C ILE A 103 -8.40 -1.64 13.92
N ILE A 104 -7.33 -1.93 14.66
CA ILE A 104 -6.93 -1.14 15.83
C ILE A 104 -6.59 0.30 15.40
N GLY A 105 -5.80 0.46 14.33
CA GLY A 105 -5.44 1.78 13.80
C GLY A 105 -6.66 2.59 13.37
N GLY A 106 -7.61 1.95 12.67
CA GLY A 106 -8.88 2.58 12.29
C GLY A 106 -9.73 2.98 13.50
N PHE A 107 -9.80 2.13 14.53
CA PHE A 107 -10.51 2.45 15.76
C PHE A 107 -9.88 3.63 16.52
N VAL A 108 -8.55 3.66 16.62
CA VAL A 108 -7.82 4.78 17.24
C VAL A 108 -8.08 6.08 16.49
N LEU A 109 -8.04 6.06 15.16
CA LEU A 109 -8.35 7.24 14.34
C LEU A 109 -9.78 7.73 14.58
N PHE A 110 -10.75 6.80 14.62
CA PHE A 110 -12.15 7.12 14.91
C PHE A 110 -12.32 7.73 16.32
N ALA A 111 -11.64 7.19 17.33
CA ALA A 111 -11.73 7.67 18.70
C ALA A 111 -10.99 9.00 18.94
N ALA A 112 -10.06 9.37 18.04
CA ALA A 112 -9.27 10.60 18.12
C ALA A 112 -9.81 11.75 17.24
N ALA A 113 -10.82 11.48 16.40
CA ALA A 113 -11.51 12.44 15.55
C ALA A 113 -12.72 13.07 16.26
#